data_AF-A0A9Q3KKB8-F1
#
_entry.id   AF-A0A9Q3KKB8-F1
#
_cell.length_a   1.000
_cell.length_b   1.000
_cell.length_c   1.000
_cell.angle_alpha   90.00
_cell.angle_beta   90.00
_cell.angle_gamma   90.00
#
_symmetry.space_group_name_H-M   'P 1'
#
loop_
_entity.id
_entity.type
_entity.pdbx_description
1 polymer ?
#
loop_
_entity_poly.entity_id
_entity_poly.type
_entity_poly.pdbx_seq_one_letter_code
_entity_poly.pdbx_strand_id
1 'polypeptide(L)' 'MEEWPTFSGEGEYNHIEFIRTIDMFQEDFHIPDEIIVGKLHSLFTRTAKKWYCKMRLDH' A
#
# COMPACT_ATOMS: atom_id res chain seq x y z
N MET A 1 12.81 9.00 -9.59
CA MET A 1 12.36 7.92 -8.69
C MET A 1 10.86 7.83 -8.89
N GLU A 2 10.36 6.76 -9.49
CA GLU A 2 8.91 6.59 -9.68
C GLU A 2 8.23 6.60 -8.31
N GLU A 3 7.26 7.50 -8.13
CA GLU A 3 6.51 7.63 -6.90
C GLU A 3 5.56 6.43 -6.77
N TRP A 4 5.71 5.68 -5.68
CA TRP A 4 4.75 4.64 -5.33
C TRP A 4 3.38 5.26 -5.05
N PRO A 5 2.27 4.61 -5.44
CA PRO A 5 0.95 5.18 -5.27
C PRO A 5 0.59 5.27 -3.78
N THR A 6 -0.25 6.24 -3.41
CA THR A 6 -0.78 6.37 -2.05
C THR A 6 -2.27 6.04 -2.01
N PHE A 7 -2.74 5.46 -0.91
CA PHE A 7 -4.12 5.03 -0.71
C PHE A 7 -4.70 5.62 0.57
N SER A 8 -5.73 6.45 0.45
CA SER A 8 -6.37 7.12 1.59
C SER A 8 -7.51 6.33 2.23
N GLY A 9 -8.11 5.39 1.48
CA GLY A 9 -9.32 4.68 1.88
C GLY A 9 -10.56 5.58 2.04
N GLU A 10 -10.57 6.76 1.38
CA GLU A 10 -11.68 7.73 1.42
C GLU A 10 -12.15 8.05 -0.01
N GLY A 11 -13.48 8.14 -0.21
CA GLY A 11 -14.09 8.52 -1.50
C GLY A 11 -14.11 7.43 -2.56
N GLU A 12 -14.43 7.80 -3.81
CA GLU A 12 -14.28 6.92 -4.97
C GLU A 12 -12.79 6.82 -5.31
N TYR A 13 -12.14 5.78 -4.78
CA TYR A 13 -10.74 5.49 -5.04
C TYR A 13 -10.60 4.19 -5.84
N ASN A 14 -9.78 4.22 -6.88
CA ASN A 14 -9.48 3.06 -7.71
C ASN A 14 -8.45 2.14 -7.04
N HIS A 15 -8.92 1.34 -6.07
CA HIS A 15 -8.09 0.37 -5.36
C HIS A 15 -7.49 -0.69 -6.31
N ILE A 16 -8.12 -0.95 -7.45
CA ILE A 16 -7.62 -1.89 -8.47
C ILE A 16 -6.33 -1.36 -9.08
N GLU A 17 -6.27 -0.07 -9.39
CA GLU A 17 -5.07 0.56 -9.94
C GLU A 17 -3.94 0.59 -8.92
N PHE A 18 -4.23 0.90 -7.65
CA PHE A 18 -3.26 0.83 -6.57
C PHE A 18 -2.62 -0.56 -6.43
N ILE A 19 -3.44 -1.62 -6.43
CA ILE A 19 -2.96 -3.01 -6.34
C ILE A 19 -2.12 -3.36 -7.56
N ARG A 20 -2.61 -3.08 -8.77
CA ARG A 20 -1.89 -3.37 -10.02
C ARG A 20 -0.53 -2.67 -10.08
N THR A 21 -0.44 -1.44 -9.60
CA THR A 21 0.83 -0.71 -9.57
C THR A 21 1.81 -1.33 -8.57
N ILE A 22 1.33 -1.83 -7.42
CA ILE A 22 2.18 -2.56 -6.46
C ILE A 22 2.66 -3.88 -7.09
N ASP A 23 1.77 -4.64 -7.73
CA ASP A 23 2.11 -5.92 -8.39
C ASP A 23 3.14 -5.69 -9.50
N MET A 24 2.95 -4.66 -10.34
CA MET A 24 3.92 -4.25 -11.37
C MET A 24 5.30 -3.96 -10.77
N PHE A 25 5.36 -3.19 -9.67
CA PHE A 25 6.64 -2.93 -9.00
C PHE A 25 7.26 -4.16 -8.35
N GLN A 26 6.43 -5.08 -7.83
CA GLN A 26 6.91 -6.34 -7.31
C GLN A 26 7.58 -7.17 -8.42
N GLU A 27 6.94 -7.28 -9.59
CA GLU A 27 7.44 -8.03 -10.74
C GLU A 27 8.69 -7.38 -11.34
N ASP A 28 8.66 -6.07 -11.59
CA ASP A 28 9.75 -5.34 -12.23
C ASP A 28 11.03 -5.34 -11.37
N PHE A 29 10.86 -5.13 -10.06
CA PHE A 29 11.98 -4.97 -9.14
C PHE A 29 12.25 -6.20 -8.26
N HIS A 30 11.51 -7.30 -8.45
CA HIS A 30 11.63 -8.54 -7.68
C HIS A 30 11.60 -8.28 -6.16
N ILE A 31 10.69 -7.41 -5.72
CA ILE A 31 10.65 -6.94 -4.33
C ILE A 31 10.03 -8.02 -3.45
N PRO A 32 10.68 -8.44 -2.34
CA PRO A 32 10.09 -9.40 -1.43
C PRO A 32 8.83 -8.87 -0.75
N ASP A 33 7.87 -9.74 -0.50
CA ASP A 33 6.60 -9.41 0.17
C ASP A 33 6.82 -8.67 1.50
N GLU A 34 7.81 -9.08 2.29
CA GLU A 34 8.15 -8.43 3.58
C GLU A 34 8.46 -6.93 3.42
N ILE A 35 9.12 -6.56 2.32
CA ILE A 35 9.47 -5.18 1.99
C ILE A 35 8.24 -4.42 1.51
N ILE A 36 7.40 -5.04 0.67
CA ILE A 36 6.13 -4.46 0.21
C ILE A 36 5.23 -4.18 1.41
N VAL A 37 5.09 -5.16 2.28
CA VAL A 37 4.31 -5.11 3.51
C VAL A 37 4.84 -4.04 4.48
N GLY A 38 6.16 -3.86 4.58
CA GLY A 38 6.76 -2.73 5.29
C GLY A 38 6.41 -1.37 4.66
N LYS A 39 6.48 -1.29 3.32
CA LYS A 39 6.14 -0.08 2.55
C LYS A 39 4.68 0.31 2.67
N LEU A 40 3.74 -0.64 2.74
CA LEU A 40 2.29 -0.36 2.85
C LEU A 40 1.95 0.64 3.96
N HIS A 41 2.70 0.63 5.08
CA HIS A 41 2.54 1.62 6.16
C HIS A 41 2.70 3.08 5.67
N SER A 42 3.63 3.32 4.76
CA SER A 42 3.91 4.64 4.17
C SER A 42 2.98 4.98 3.00
N LEU A 43 2.48 3.97 2.28
CA LEU A 43 1.57 4.15 1.14
C LEU A 43 0.14 4.43 1.61
N PHE A 44 -0.26 3.87 2.74
CA PHE A 44 -1.53 4.16 3.36
C PHE A 44 -1.54 5.55 4.01
N THR A 45 -2.59 6.31 3.72
CA THR A 45 -2.86 7.62 4.29
C THR A 45 -4.24 7.63 4.94
N ARG A 46 -4.51 8.63 5.78
CA ARG A 46 -5.81 8.89 6.39
C ARG A 46 -6.51 7.64 6.99
N THR A 47 -7.67 7.27 6.47
CA THR A 47 -8.52 6.19 6.99
C THR A 47 -7.86 4.83 6.77
N ALA A 48 -7.26 4.59 5.60
CA ALA A 48 -6.48 3.37 5.34
C ALA A 48 -5.30 3.22 6.31
N LYS A 49 -4.59 4.32 6.62
CA LYS A 49 -3.47 4.27 7.57
C LYS A 49 -3.92 3.91 8.98
N LYS A 50 -5.01 4.51 9.45
CA LYS A 50 -5.60 4.20 10.76
C LYS A 50 -6.01 2.75 10.86
N TRP A 51 -6.69 2.22 9.83
CA TRP A 51 -7.07 0.82 9.75
C TRP A 51 -5.84 -0.10 9.80
N TYR A 52 -4.83 0.18 8.99
CA TYR A 52 -3.61 -0.63 8.92
C TYR A 52 -2.85 -0.65 10.25
N CYS A 53 -2.69 0.51 10.90
CA CYS A 53 -2.07 0.57 12.22
C CYS A 53 -2.85 -0.23 13.27
N LYS A 54 -4.19 -0.13 13.26
CA LYS A 54 -5.04 -0.91 14.17
C LYS A 54 -4.86 -2.41 13.94
N MET A 55 -4.96 -2.86 12.69
CA MET A 55 -4.73 -4.25 12.30
C MET A 55 -3.38 -4.80 12.74
N ARG A 56 -2.33 -3.97 12.75
CA ARG A 56 -0.98 -4.35 13.20
C ARG A 56 -0.80 -4.38 14.72
N LEU A 57 -1.65 -3.70 15.47
CA LEU A 57 -1.62 -3.65 16.94
C LEU A 57 -2.48 -4.76 17.56
N ASP A 58 -3.50 -5.23 16.84
CA ASP A 58 -4.42 -6.29 17.28
C ASP A 58 -3.86 -7.72 17.03
N HIS A 59 -2.66 -7.84 16.45
CA HIS A 59 -1.91 -9.09 16.20
C HIS A 59 -0.57 -9.09 16.92
#